data_AF-A0A8H2PZT1-F1
#
_entry.id   AF-A0A8H2PZT1-F1
#
_cell.length_a   1.000
_cell.length_b   1.000
_cell.length_c   1.000
_cell.angle_alpha   90.00
_cell.angle_beta   90.00
_cell.angle_gamma   90.00
#
_symmetry.space_group_name_H-M   'P 1'
#
loop_
_entity.id
_entity.type
_entity.pdbx_description
1 polymer ?
#
loop_
_entity_poly.entity_id
_entity_poly.type
_entity_poly.pdbx_seq_one_letter_code
_entity_poly.pdbx_strand_id
1 'polypeptide(L)'
;MEPSIEQIANAKRKIRKFLDRSAPGLGDPILSLRDSDNGQLPAMKLVWKSEDGKSPKLDSITRTQLGKRALDSVIVECRVFFLAKEDCYLPGVVKALQTLSPDRARALDPLKKHVGLVIRNGALVSPEGGAGMYSGRLEMDNGAGPGKLLGSDQIAMDYIYGIALHEDEERIARLNNISDMDSIRFAVLIQLDRVLRVVENVRAQVLADIGAEHFMLEGPR
;
A
#
# COMPACT_ATOMS: atom_id res chain seq x y z
N MET A 1 28.04 -11.39 12.07
CA MET A 1 27.58 -11.44 13.47
C MET A 1 26.32 -12.27 13.45
N GLU A 2 26.34 -13.44 14.07
CA GLU A 2 25.20 -14.35 14.06
C GLU A 2 24.06 -13.80 14.93
N PRO A 3 22.79 -13.92 14.51
CA PRO A 3 21.65 -13.45 15.28
C PRO A 3 21.45 -14.30 16.54
N SER A 4 21.02 -13.67 17.63
CA SER A 4 20.71 -14.36 18.88
C SER A 4 19.47 -15.25 18.75
N ILE A 5 19.33 -16.24 19.65
CA ILE A 5 18.15 -17.13 19.71
C ILE A 5 16.85 -16.30 19.83
N GLU A 6 16.85 -15.26 20.65
CA GLU A 6 15.71 -14.36 20.82
C GLU A 6 15.36 -13.60 19.52
N GLN A 7 16.39 -13.13 18.79
CA GLN A 7 16.21 -12.47 17.50
C GLN A 7 15.61 -13.42 16.46
N ILE A 8 16.08 -14.66 16.40
CA ILE A 8 15.54 -15.71 15.52
C ILE A 8 14.08 -16.02 15.88
N ALA A 9 13.76 -16.21 17.17
CA ALA A 9 12.40 -16.51 17.62
C ALA A 9 11.42 -15.36 17.27
N ASN A 10 11.85 -14.11 17.50
CA ASN A 10 11.07 -12.93 17.13
C ASN A 10 10.88 -12.81 15.61
N ALA A 11 11.92 -13.08 14.82
CA ALA A 11 11.83 -13.07 13.36
C ALA A 11 10.85 -14.14 12.85
N LYS A 12 10.94 -15.39 13.35
CA LYS A 12 9.97 -16.46 13.03
C LYS A 12 8.54 -16.05 13.37
N ARG A 13 8.32 -15.42 14.53
CA ARG A 13 6.99 -14.92 14.96
C ARG A 13 6.42 -13.90 13.97
N LYS A 14 7.23 -12.92 13.55
CA LYS A 14 6.80 -11.88 12.59
C LYS A 14 6.47 -12.48 11.23
N ILE A 15 7.32 -13.37 10.72
CA ILE A 15 7.08 -14.04 9.43
C ILE A 15 5.77 -14.86 9.48
N ARG A 16 5.53 -15.61 10.55
CA ARG A 16 4.28 -16.39 10.69
C ARG A 16 3.04 -15.49 10.67
N LYS A 17 3.00 -14.47 11.54
CA LYS A 17 1.90 -13.51 11.57
C LYS A 17 1.69 -12.81 10.23
N PHE A 18 2.78 -12.46 9.54
CA PHE A 18 2.71 -11.89 8.21
C PHE A 18 2.09 -12.85 7.21
N LEU A 19 2.48 -14.12 7.20
CA LEU A 19 1.88 -15.14 6.32
C LEU A 19 0.39 -15.37 6.62
N ASP A 20 -0.01 -15.35 7.88
CA ASP A 20 -1.43 -15.50 8.25
C ASP A 20 -2.25 -14.28 7.79
N ARG A 21 -1.71 -13.07 7.97
CA ARG A 21 -2.38 -11.82 7.60
C ARG A 21 -2.37 -11.51 6.11
N SER A 22 -1.38 -12.02 5.38
CA SER A 22 -1.26 -11.88 3.91
C SER A 22 -1.85 -13.07 3.15
N ALA A 23 -2.77 -13.81 3.77
CA ALA A 23 -3.42 -14.94 3.12
C ALA A 23 -4.17 -14.51 1.84
N PRO A 24 -4.39 -15.44 0.89
CA PRO A 24 -5.23 -15.18 -0.28
C PRO A 24 -6.60 -14.63 0.16
N GLY A 25 -7.08 -13.59 -0.53
CA GLY A 25 -8.31 -12.88 -0.17
C GLY A 25 -8.08 -11.49 0.45
N LEU A 26 -6.86 -11.19 0.88
CA LEU A 26 -6.51 -9.89 1.45
C LEU A 26 -6.75 -8.76 0.43
N GLY A 27 -7.61 -7.80 0.76
CA GLY A 27 -7.84 -6.64 -0.10
C GLY A 27 -8.62 -6.94 -1.38
N ASP A 28 -9.33 -8.06 -1.45
CA ASP A 28 -10.13 -8.50 -2.61
C ASP A 28 -10.97 -7.40 -3.27
N PRO A 29 -11.63 -6.47 -2.54
CA PRO A 29 -12.37 -5.38 -3.18
C PRO A 29 -11.51 -4.48 -4.07
N ILE A 30 -10.23 -4.30 -3.73
CA ILE A 30 -9.27 -3.54 -4.55
C ILE A 30 -8.69 -4.44 -5.64
N LEU A 31 -8.34 -5.69 -5.31
CA LEU A 31 -7.77 -6.63 -6.28
C LEU A 31 -8.73 -6.90 -7.46
N SER A 32 -10.03 -6.97 -7.18
CA SER A 32 -11.08 -7.17 -8.18
C SER A 32 -11.25 -5.99 -9.15
N LEU A 33 -10.65 -4.83 -8.83
CA LEU A 33 -10.65 -3.65 -9.70
C LEU A 33 -9.44 -3.61 -10.64
N ARG A 34 -8.46 -4.51 -10.47
CA ARG A 34 -7.30 -4.61 -11.35
C ARG A 34 -7.72 -5.14 -12.72
N ASP A 35 -7.10 -4.60 -13.75
CA ASP A 35 -7.21 -5.10 -15.10
C ASP A 35 -6.64 -6.53 -15.17
N SER A 36 -7.35 -7.46 -15.81
CA SER A 36 -6.97 -8.87 -15.89
C SER A 36 -5.69 -9.11 -16.66
N ASP A 37 -5.34 -8.22 -17.59
CA ASP A 37 -4.30 -8.45 -18.59
C ASP A 37 -2.94 -7.98 -18.08
N ASN A 38 -2.92 -6.88 -17.32
CA ASN A 38 -1.68 -6.31 -16.78
C ASN A 38 -1.64 -6.24 -15.24
N GLY A 39 -2.73 -6.63 -14.57
CA GLY A 39 -2.84 -6.61 -13.12
C GLY A 39 -2.80 -5.21 -12.51
N GLN A 40 -2.94 -4.13 -13.30
CA GLN A 40 -2.88 -2.74 -12.83
C GLN A 40 -4.25 -2.22 -12.45
N LEU A 41 -4.30 -1.32 -11.46
CA LEU A 41 -5.52 -0.58 -11.16
C LEU A 41 -5.68 0.55 -12.20
N PRO A 42 -6.68 0.51 -13.10
CA PRO A 42 -6.84 1.55 -14.10
C PRO A 42 -7.31 2.83 -13.41
N ALA A 43 -6.56 3.93 -13.52
CA ALA A 43 -6.98 5.20 -12.93
C ALA A 43 -8.24 5.78 -13.61
N MET A 44 -8.28 5.64 -14.94
CA MET A 44 -9.34 6.14 -15.79
C MET A 44 -9.46 5.23 -17.01
N LYS A 45 -10.69 4.91 -17.41
CA LYS A 45 -11.00 4.16 -18.62
C LYS A 45 -11.77 5.05 -19.59
N LEU A 46 -11.19 5.23 -20.77
CA LEU A 46 -11.80 5.94 -21.89
C LEU A 46 -12.42 4.92 -22.84
N VAL A 47 -13.73 4.99 -23.04
CA VAL A 47 -14.44 4.14 -23.99
C VAL A 47 -14.69 4.95 -25.24
N TRP A 48 -14.17 4.45 -26.37
CA TRP A 48 -14.40 5.04 -27.69
C TRP A 48 -15.44 4.22 -28.43
N LYS A 49 -16.40 4.88 -29.06
CA LYS A 49 -17.36 4.26 -29.96
C LYS A 49 -16.95 4.58 -31.39
N SER A 50 -16.63 3.54 -32.16
CA SER A 50 -16.41 3.65 -33.60
C SER A 50 -17.72 3.33 -34.32
N GLU A 51 -18.11 4.20 -35.25
CA GLU A 51 -19.16 3.92 -36.24
C GLU A 51 -18.47 3.84 -37.61
N ASP A 52 -18.92 2.93 -38.48
CA ASP A 52 -18.31 2.73 -39.79
C ASP A 52 -18.20 4.04 -40.58
N GLY A 53 -16.98 4.33 -41.05
CA GLY A 53 -16.67 5.51 -41.87
C GLY A 53 -16.57 6.83 -41.11
N LYS A 54 -16.68 6.85 -39.77
CA LYS A 54 -16.51 8.07 -38.96
C LYS A 54 -15.32 7.96 -38.03
N SER A 55 -14.73 9.10 -37.67
CA SER A 55 -13.74 9.17 -36.61
C SER A 55 -14.34 8.67 -35.29
N PRO A 56 -13.60 7.84 -34.52
CA PRO A 56 -14.08 7.34 -33.24
C PRO A 56 -14.43 8.51 -32.32
N LYS A 57 -15.59 8.44 -31.68
CA LYS A 57 -16.05 9.43 -30.71
C LYS A 57 -15.87 8.87 -29.31
N LEU A 58 -15.46 9.74 -28.39
CA LEU A 58 -15.43 9.38 -26.98
C LEU A 58 -16.87 9.16 -26.50
N ASP A 59 -17.13 7.96 -26.01
CA ASP A 59 -18.46 7.51 -25.58
C ASP A 59 -18.62 7.71 -24.06
N SER A 60 -17.63 7.29 -23.28
CA SER A 60 -17.63 7.53 -21.84
C SER A 60 -16.23 7.62 -21.23
N ILE A 61 -16.15 8.37 -20.13
CA ILE A 61 -14.99 8.44 -19.23
C ILE A 61 -15.44 7.85 -17.90
N THR A 62 -14.82 6.75 -17.47
CA THR A 62 -15.10 6.15 -16.17
C THR A 62 -13.84 6.17 -15.30
N ARG A 63 -14.00 6.49 -14.02
CA ARG A 63 -12.94 6.41 -13.02
C ARG A 63 -13.16 5.18 -12.17
N THR A 64 -12.07 4.54 -11.77
CA THR A 64 -12.16 3.43 -10.83
C THR A 64 -12.53 3.96 -9.47
N GLN A 65 -13.63 3.43 -8.92
CA GLN A 65 -14.15 3.83 -7.62
C GLN A 65 -14.45 2.59 -6.80
N LEU A 66 -14.26 2.74 -5.48
CA LEU A 66 -14.64 1.75 -4.49
C LEU A 66 -15.58 2.42 -3.48
N GLY A 67 -16.70 1.78 -3.17
CA GLY A 67 -17.65 2.30 -2.20
C GLY A 67 -17.01 2.45 -0.81
N LYS A 68 -17.40 3.49 -0.06
CA LYS A 68 -16.80 3.85 1.25
C LYS A 68 -16.64 2.64 2.17
N ARG A 69 -17.69 1.83 2.35
CA ARG A 69 -17.66 0.67 3.25
C ARG A 69 -16.60 -0.37 2.85
N ALA A 70 -16.48 -0.64 1.56
CA ALA A 70 -15.47 -1.57 1.05
C ALA A 70 -14.06 -1.00 1.22
N LEU A 71 -13.87 0.29 0.92
CA LEU A 71 -12.59 0.96 1.12
C LEU A 71 -12.16 0.96 2.59
N ASP A 72 -13.06 1.32 3.51
CA ASP A 72 -12.78 1.34 4.95
C ASP A 72 -12.47 -0.06 5.48
N SER A 73 -13.13 -1.11 4.98
CA SER A 73 -12.80 -2.51 5.30
C SER A 73 -11.35 -2.85 4.92
N VAL A 74 -10.95 -2.50 3.70
CA VAL A 74 -9.59 -2.78 3.22
C VAL A 74 -8.55 -1.94 3.97
N ILE A 75 -8.86 -0.72 4.41
CA ILE A 75 -7.98 0.06 5.30
C ILE A 75 -7.72 -0.72 6.59
N VAL A 76 -8.76 -1.27 7.22
CA VAL A 76 -8.63 -2.02 8.48
C VAL A 76 -7.79 -3.28 8.29
N GLU A 77 -7.95 -3.98 7.17
CA GLU A 77 -7.14 -5.15 6.82
C GLU A 77 -5.67 -4.78 6.57
N CYS A 78 -5.42 -3.71 5.81
CA CYS A 78 -4.07 -3.36 5.37
C CYS A 78 -3.24 -2.60 6.40
N ARG A 79 -3.86 -1.98 7.41
CA ARG A 79 -3.15 -1.11 8.38
C ARG A 79 -1.95 -1.79 9.05
N VAL A 80 -2.05 -3.10 9.28
CA VAL A 80 -1.00 -3.86 9.96
C VAL A 80 0.31 -3.91 9.19
N PHE A 81 0.29 -3.62 7.88
CA PHE A 81 1.46 -3.69 7.02
C PHE A 81 2.29 -2.41 6.97
N PHE A 82 1.70 -1.25 7.31
CA PHE A 82 2.39 0.05 7.27
C PHE A 82 2.52 0.75 8.63
N LEU A 83 1.83 0.27 9.67
CA LEU A 83 1.99 0.77 11.03
C LEU A 83 3.22 0.16 11.74
N ALA A 84 4.19 0.99 12.12
CA ALA A 84 5.46 0.52 12.70
C ALA A 84 5.32 -0.27 14.01
N LYS A 85 4.22 -0.05 14.76
CA LYS A 85 3.92 -0.77 16.01
C LYS A 85 3.46 -2.23 15.79
N GLU A 86 3.11 -2.58 14.56
CA GLU A 86 2.51 -3.87 14.24
C GLU A 86 3.59 -4.91 13.89
N ASP A 87 3.36 -6.16 14.28
CA ASP A 87 4.29 -7.26 13.96
C ASP A 87 4.42 -7.49 12.44
N CYS A 88 3.37 -7.17 11.68
CA CYS A 88 3.31 -7.33 10.23
C CYS A 88 3.84 -6.11 9.45
N TYR A 89 4.40 -5.11 10.14
CA TYR A 89 5.00 -3.94 9.51
C TYR A 89 6.03 -4.37 8.46
N LEU A 90 5.80 -4.05 7.18
CA LEU A 90 6.52 -4.62 6.05
C LEU A 90 8.05 -4.43 6.11
N PRO A 91 8.59 -3.23 6.44
CA PRO A 91 10.04 -3.10 6.66
C PRO A 91 10.57 -3.99 7.78
N GLY A 92 9.77 -4.23 8.82
CA GLY A 92 10.09 -5.16 9.90
C GLY A 92 10.07 -6.62 9.46
N VAL A 93 9.14 -7.00 8.58
CA VAL A 93 9.05 -8.35 7.98
C VAL A 93 10.26 -8.62 7.09
N VAL A 94 10.65 -7.69 6.21
CA VAL A 94 11.86 -7.84 5.38
C VAL A 94 13.12 -7.97 6.23
N LYS A 95 13.23 -7.18 7.31
CA LYS A 95 14.34 -7.32 8.26
C LYS A 95 14.33 -8.67 8.97
N ALA A 96 13.15 -9.18 9.35
CA ALA A 96 13.01 -10.53 9.91
C ALA A 96 13.47 -11.60 8.91
N LEU A 97 13.11 -11.47 7.63
CA LEU A 97 13.55 -12.38 6.57
C LEU A 97 15.09 -12.36 6.42
N GLN A 98 15.70 -11.17 6.39
CA GLN A 98 17.17 -11.03 6.39
C GLN A 98 17.84 -11.65 7.63
N THR A 99 17.14 -11.67 8.76
CA THR A 99 17.64 -12.29 10.01
C THR A 99 17.59 -13.81 9.93
N LEU A 100 16.55 -14.38 9.29
CA LEU A 100 16.39 -15.82 9.13
C LEU A 100 17.24 -16.40 7.99
N SER A 101 17.63 -15.57 7.02
CA SER A 101 18.51 -15.97 5.91
C SER A 101 19.72 -15.03 5.79
N PRO A 102 20.68 -15.07 6.74
CA PRO A 102 21.81 -14.15 6.77
C PRO A 102 22.66 -14.16 5.49
N ASP A 103 22.88 -15.35 4.92
CA ASP A 103 23.67 -15.54 3.70
C ASP A 103 23.06 -14.86 2.48
N ARG A 104 21.75 -14.60 2.51
CA ARG A 104 21.00 -13.93 1.44
C ARG A 104 20.59 -12.51 1.79
N ALA A 105 21.04 -11.96 2.92
CA ALA A 105 20.62 -10.63 3.37
C ALA A 105 20.83 -9.55 2.29
N ARG A 106 21.97 -9.61 1.57
CA ARG A 106 22.26 -8.71 0.43
C ARG A 106 21.35 -8.93 -0.77
N ALA A 107 21.00 -10.19 -1.07
CA ALA A 107 20.08 -10.52 -2.15
C ALA A 107 18.64 -10.03 -1.88
N LEU A 108 18.30 -9.74 -0.62
CA LEU A 108 17.02 -9.17 -0.20
C LEU A 108 17.00 -7.63 -0.20
N ASP A 109 18.13 -6.96 -0.44
CA ASP A 109 18.16 -5.49 -0.53
C ASP A 109 17.25 -4.90 -1.62
N PRO A 110 17.08 -5.52 -2.81
CA PRO A 110 16.07 -5.10 -3.78
C PRO A 110 14.64 -5.14 -3.21
N LEU A 111 14.28 -6.18 -2.44
CA LEU A 111 12.98 -6.28 -1.79
C LEU A 111 12.81 -5.17 -0.76
N LYS A 112 13.83 -4.91 0.06
CA LYS A 112 13.85 -3.81 1.04
C LYS A 112 13.66 -2.45 0.36
N LYS A 113 14.33 -2.21 -0.76
CA LYS A 113 14.16 -0.98 -1.56
C LYS A 113 12.73 -0.89 -2.10
N HIS A 114 12.19 -1.97 -2.65
CA HIS A 114 10.83 -2.03 -3.16
C HIS A 114 9.79 -1.70 -2.07
N VAL A 115 9.92 -2.26 -0.87
CA VAL A 115 9.09 -1.88 0.28
C VAL A 115 9.25 -0.40 0.64
N GLY A 116 10.48 0.11 0.64
CA GLY A 116 10.81 1.50 0.97
C GLY A 116 10.33 2.55 -0.04
N LEU A 117 9.81 2.13 -1.20
CA LEU A 117 9.13 2.98 -2.18
C LEU A 117 7.67 3.22 -1.83
N VAL A 118 7.08 2.42 -0.94
CA VAL A 118 5.67 2.49 -0.55
C VAL A 118 5.51 2.80 0.93
N ILE A 119 6.42 2.33 1.78
CA ILE A 119 6.34 2.50 3.24
C ILE A 119 7.67 2.97 3.80
N ARG A 120 7.64 4.07 4.56
CA ARG A 120 8.83 4.62 5.24
C ARG A 120 8.42 5.25 6.57
N ASN A 121 9.18 4.97 7.62
CA ASN A 121 8.99 5.58 8.95
C ASN A 121 7.54 5.50 9.49
N GLY A 122 6.85 4.38 9.25
CA GLY A 122 5.46 4.19 9.71
C GLY A 122 4.42 4.97 8.90
N ALA A 123 4.78 5.47 7.72
CA ALA A 123 3.90 6.18 6.81
C ALA A 123 3.92 5.57 5.40
N LEU A 124 2.80 5.75 4.69
CA LEU A 124 2.74 5.54 3.26
C LEU A 124 3.51 6.67 2.56
N VAL A 125 4.30 6.32 1.55
CA VAL A 125 5.06 7.27 0.74
C VAL A 125 4.83 7.03 -0.74
N SER A 126 4.81 8.10 -1.51
CA SER A 126 4.94 8.00 -2.97
C SER A 126 6.41 8.11 -3.38
N PRO A 127 6.84 7.44 -4.46
CA PRO A 127 8.15 7.70 -5.06
C PRO A 127 8.31 9.19 -5.39
N GLU A 128 9.54 9.72 -5.35
CA GLU A 128 9.81 11.11 -5.74
C GLU A 128 9.31 11.37 -7.17
N GLY A 129 8.49 12.42 -7.36
CA GLY A 129 7.81 12.72 -8.62
C GLY A 129 6.66 11.77 -9.00
N GLY A 130 6.27 10.84 -8.12
CA GLY A 130 5.36 9.73 -8.38
C GLY A 130 4.06 9.71 -7.56
N ALA A 131 3.66 10.84 -6.97
CA ALA A 131 2.29 10.96 -6.48
C ALA A 131 1.34 10.91 -7.70
N GLY A 132 0.51 9.87 -7.78
CA GLY A 132 -0.37 9.65 -8.93
C GLY A 132 -1.42 10.76 -9.10
N MET A 133 -1.59 11.59 -8.07
CA MET A 133 -2.45 12.75 -8.04
C MET A 133 -1.92 13.77 -7.04
N TYR A 134 -2.09 15.05 -7.38
CA TYR A 134 -2.00 16.19 -6.47
C TYR A 134 -3.37 16.86 -6.42
N SER A 135 -3.86 17.21 -5.23
CA SER A 135 -5.19 17.82 -5.09
C SER A 135 -5.25 18.80 -3.91
N GLY A 136 -6.20 19.72 -3.96
CA GLY A 136 -6.47 20.73 -2.93
C GLY A 136 -5.91 22.13 -3.22
N ARG A 137 -5.94 23.00 -2.21
CA ARG A 137 -5.31 24.33 -2.23
C ARG A 137 -3.82 24.23 -1.89
N LEU A 138 -3.05 25.27 -2.21
CA LEU A 138 -1.64 25.33 -1.84
C LEU A 138 -1.52 25.38 -0.31
N GLU A 139 -0.61 24.60 0.24
CA GLU A 139 -0.23 24.55 1.66
C GLU A 139 -0.11 25.95 2.34
N MET A 140 0.33 26.97 1.58
CA MET A 140 0.47 28.36 2.03
C MET A 140 -0.86 29.05 2.38
N ASP A 141 -1.96 28.68 1.73
CA ASP A 141 -3.26 29.33 1.94
C ASP A 141 -3.84 28.99 3.32
N ASN A 142 -3.25 28.03 4.03
CA ASN A 142 -3.67 27.58 5.37
C ASN A 142 -2.56 27.71 6.44
N GLY A 143 -1.48 28.44 6.15
CA GLY A 143 -0.39 28.65 7.11
C GLY A 143 0.48 27.42 7.39
N ALA A 144 0.35 26.35 6.60
CA ALA A 144 1.08 25.10 6.80
C ALA A 144 2.03 24.85 5.63
N GLY A 145 3.30 25.23 5.74
CA GLY A 145 4.37 24.74 4.86
C GLY A 145 4.46 25.39 3.46
N PRO A 146 5.49 25.00 2.68
CA PRO A 146 5.93 25.73 1.49
C PRO A 146 5.11 25.34 0.24
N GLY A 147 3.87 25.79 0.16
CA GLY A 147 3.18 26.07 -1.11
C GLY A 147 3.02 24.88 -2.05
N LYS A 148 2.83 23.67 -1.53
CA LYS A 148 2.61 22.46 -2.32
C LYS A 148 1.14 22.02 -2.27
N LEU A 149 0.68 21.44 -3.36
CA LEU A 149 -0.56 20.67 -3.38
C LEU A 149 -0.36 19.37 -2.60
N LEU A 150 -1.42 18.87 -1.95
CA LEU A 150 -1.33 17.60 -1.22
C LEU A 150 -1.16 16.44 -2.21
N GLY A 151 -0.08 15.69 -2.04
CA GLY A 151 0.16 14.46 -2.80
C GLY A 151 -0.76 13.33 -2.35
N SER A 152 -1.06 12.40 -3.25
CA SER A 152 -1.94 11.24 -2.97
C SER A 152 -1.58 10.42 -1.72
N ASP A 153 -0.31 10.34 -1.35
CA ASP A 153 0.17 9.69 -0.11
C ASP A 153 -0.23 10.47 1.14
N GLN A 154 -0.07 11.79 1.14
CA GLN A 154 -0.51 12.64 2.26
C GLN A 154 -2.04 12.60 2.40
N ILE A 155 -2.77 12.68 1.28
CA ILE A 155 -4.24 12.58 1.26
C ILE A 155 -4.69 11.23 1.84
N ALA A 156 -4.06 10.13 1.40
CA ALA A 156 -4.40 8.80 1.89
C ALA A 156 -4.13 8.66 3.39
N MET A 157 -2.98 9.15 3.86
CA MET A 157 -2.63 9.15 5.28
C MET A 157 -3.58 10.01 6.12
N ASP A 158 -3.96 11.19 5.64
CA ASP A 158 -4.90 12.05 6.35
C ASP A 158 -6.29 11.41 6.42
N TYR A 159 -6.74 10.74 5.36
CA TYR A 159 -8.01 9.99 5.40
C TYR A 159 -7.94 8.79 6.34
N ILE A 160 -6.88 7.98 6.26
CA ILE A 160 -6.75 6.77 7.09
C ILE A 160 -6.73 7.15 8.57
N TYR A 161 -5.90 8.10 8.99
CA TYR A 161 -5.75 8.44 10.40
C TYR A 161 -6.82 9.42 10.90
N GLY A 162 -7.17 10.43 10.11
CA GLY A 162 -8.16 11.42 10.50
C GLY A 162 -9.59 10.89 10.48
N ILE A 163 -9.97 10.17 9.41
CA ILE A 163 -11.36 9.73 9.21
C ILE A 163 -11.55 8.25 9.55
N ALA A 164 -10.74 7.35 9.00
CA ALA A 164 -11.02 5.91 9.12
C ALA A 164 -10.65 5.35 10.51
N LEU A 165 -9.64 5.93 11.17
CA LEU A 165 -9.21 5.54 12.52
C LEU A 165 -9.71 6.51 13.61
N HIS A 166 -10.26 7.67 13.24
CA HIS A 166 -10.78 8.71 14.16
C HIS A 166 -9.73 9.25 15.16
N GLU A 167 -8.49 9.45 14.72
CA GLU A 167 -7.37 9.72 15.63
C GLU A 167 -6.88 11.18 15.63
N ASP A 168 -7.31 12.04 14.68
CA ASP A 168 -6.60 13.32 14.44
C ASP A 168 -7.47 14.40 13.76
N GLU A 169 -7.84 15.46 14.50
CA GLU A 169 -8.65 16.59 14.00
C GLU A 169 -7.88 17.47 13.00
N GLU A 170 -6.55 17.60 13.12
CA GLU A 170 -5.74 18.39 12.20
C GLU A 170 -5.69 17.75 10.81
N ARG A 171 -5.65 16.42 10.76
CA ARG A 171 -5.76 15.65 9.50
C ARG A 171 -7.11 15.87 8.81
N ILE A 172 -8.20 15.87 9.58
CA ILE A 172 -9.53 16.15 9.04
C ILE A 172 -9.57 17.57 8.46
N ALA A 173 -9.02 18.56 9.18
CA ALA A 173 -8.96 19.93 8.71
C ALA A 173 -8.18 20.05 7.37
N ARG A 174 -7.10 19.29 7.17
CA ARG A 174 -6.37 19.28 5.90
C ARG A 174 -7.18 18.68 4.75
N LEU A 175 -7.97 17.64 5.00
CA LEU A 175 -8.84 17.03 3.98
C LEU A 175 -9.95 17.96 3.51
N ASN A 176 -10.42 18.89 4.35
CA ASN A 176 -11.41 19.90 3.96
C ASN A 176 -10.92 20.82 2.83
N ASN A 177 -9.62 20.83 2.51
CA ASN A 177 -9.07 21.57 1.38
C ASN A 177 -9.29 20.90 0.02
N ILE A 178 -9.77 19.66 0.00
CA ILE A 178 -10.03 18.90 -1.20
C ILE A 178 -11.52 18.99 -1.51
N SER A 179 -11.85 19.43 -2.71
CA SER A 179 -13.22 19.78 -3.11
C SER A 179 -14.17 18.59 -3.22
N ASP A 180 -13.65 17.37 -3.38
CA ASP A 180 -14.45 16.18 -3.63
C ASP A 180 -13.92 14.93 -2.90
N MET A 181 -14.85 14.21 -2.27
CA MET A 181 -14.57 12.97 -1.55
C MET A 181 -14.10 11.83 -2.45
N ASP A 182 -14.46 11.86 -3.73
CA ASP A 182 -14.10 10.81 -4.68
C ASP A 182 -12.61 10.82 -4.98
N SER A 183 -12.00 12.00 -5.12
CA SER A 183 -10.55 12.16 -5.23
C SER A 183 -9.83 11.66 -3.99
N ILE A 184 -10.34 11.95 -2.79
CA ILE A 184 -9.76 11.44 -1.54
C ILE A 184 -9.78 9.91 -1.51
N ARG A 185 -10.94 9.29 -1.80
CA ARG A 185 -11.08 7.83 -1.81
C ARG A 185 -10.21 7.18 -2.88
N PHE A 186 -10.09 7.82 -4.04
CA PHE A 186 -9.23 7.35 -5.12
C PHE A 186 -7.74 7.40 -4.74
N ALA A 187 -7.30 8.46 -4.04
CA ALA A 187 -5.95 8.53 -3.50
C ALA A 187 -5.66 7.36 -2.54
N VAL A 188 -6.58 7.09 -1.61
CA VAL A 188 -6.48 5.95 -0.68
C VAL A 188 -6.43 4.64 -1.45
N LEU A 189 -7.31 4.45 -2.44
CA LEU A 189 -7.38 3.25 -3.27
C LEU A 189 -6.04 2.96 -3.97
N ILE A 190 -5.41 3.97 -4.60
CA ILE A 190 -4.09 3.81 -5.24
C ILE A 190 -3.03 3.39 -4.22
N GLN A 191 -3.01 4.02 -3.05
CA GLN A 191 -1.99 3.73 -2.05
C GLN A 191 -2.16 2.33 -1.45
N LEU A 192 -3.39 1.91 -1.19
CA LEU A 192 -3.67 0.54 -0.72
C LEU A 192 -3.36 -0.50 -1.80
N ASP A 193 -3.64 -0.23 -3.09
CA ASP A 193 -3.23 -1.12 -4.18
C ASP A 193 -1.70 -1.32 -4.21
N ARG A 194 -0.93 -0.23 -4.07
CA ARG A 194 0.54 -0.30 -3.98
C ARG A 194 1.01 -1.13 -2.79
N VAL A 195 0.39 -0.95 -1.61
CA VAL A 195 0.69 -1.78 -0.43
C VAL A 195 0.39 -3.24 -0.70
N LEU A 196 -0.77 -3.57 -1.27
CA LEU A 196 -1.17 -4.95 -1.58
C LEU A 196 -0.18 -5.62 -2.54
N ARG A 197 0.31 -4.93 -3.58
CA ARG A 197 1.36 -5.47 -4.47
C ARG A 197 2.64 -5.80 -3.73
N VAL A 198 3.07 -4.91 -2.83
CA VAL A 198 4.27 -5.15 -2.03
C VAL A 198 4.05 -6.34 -1.08
N VAL A 199 2.87 -6.46 -0.46
CA VAL A 199 2.51 -7.60 0.38
C VAL A 199 2.57 -8.90 -0.42
N GLU A 200 1.99 -8.95 -1.61
CA GLU A 200 2.04 -10.11 -2.52
C GLU A 200 3.49 -10.50 -2.85
N ASN A 201 4.33 -9.53 -3.21
CA ASN A 201 5.73 -9.78 -3.55
C ASN A 201 6.56 -10.25 -2.34
N VAL A 202 6.37 -9.64 -1.17
CA VAL A 202 7.06 -10.07 0.07
C VAL A 202 6.60 -11.47 0.47
N ARG A 203 5.30 -11.78 0.36
CA ARG A 203 4.77 -13.13 0.60
C ARG A 203 5.39 -14.15 -0.35
N ALA A 204 5.41 -13.86 -1.65
CA ALA A 204 6.02 -14.74 -2.63
C ALA A 204 7.50 -15.01 -2.31
N GLN A 205 8.26 -13.98 -1.93
CA GLN A 205 9.66 -14.17 -1.52
C GLN A 205 9.79 -15.03 -0.26
N VAL A 206 8.98 -14.79 0.78
CA VAL A 206 8.99 -15.59 2.01
C VAL A 206 8.72 -17.06 1.71
N LEU A 207 7.70 -17.34 0.89
CA LEU A 207 7.35 -18.71 0.51
C LEU A 207 8.45 -19.37 -0.34
N ALA A 208 9.07 -18.62 -1.26
CA ALA A 208 10.21 -19.10 -2.04
C ALA A 208 11.41 -19.43 -1.15
N ASP A 209 11.71 -18.61 -0.15
CA ASP A 209 12.83 -18.84 0.76
C ASP A 209 12.59 -20.05 1.68
N ILE A 210 11.34 -20.29 2.10
CA ILE A 210 10.95 -21.51 2.82
C ILE A 210 11.07 -22.73 1.90
N GLY A 211 10.56 -22.66 0.66
CA GLY A 211 10.61 -23.77 -0.30
C GLY A 211 12.04 -24.13 -0.75
N ALA A 212 12.96 -23.17 -0.73
CA ALA A 212 14.38 -23.36 -0.97
C ALA A 212 15.18 -23.73 0.31
N GLU A 213 14.49 -23.99 1.43
CA GLU A 213 15.07 -24.40 2.72
C GLU A 213 16.08 -23.41 3.31
N HIS A 214 15.98 -22.11 2.97
CA HIS A 214 16.87 -21.09 3.56
C HIS A 214 16.59 -20.81 5.03
N PHE A 215 15.38 -21.11 5.48
CA PHE A 215 15.01 -21.18 6.89
C PHE A 215 13.76 -22.03 7.05
N MET A 216 13.55 -22.51 8.28
CA MET A 216 12.36 -23.27 8.65
C MET A 216 11.50 -22.49 9.64
N LEU A 217 10.19 -22.47 9.39
CA LEU A 217 9.20 -22.08 10.39
C LEU A 217 8.74 -23.36 11.10
N GLU A 218 9.24 -23.61 12.30
CA GLU A 218 8.69 -24.68 13.14
C GLU A 218 7.20 -24.39 13.43
N GLY A 219 6.35 -25.42 13.42
CA GLY A 219 4.90 -25.27 13.68
C GLY A 219 4.61 -24.70 15.08
N PRO A 220 3.47 -24.03 15.25
CA PRO A 220 2.24 -24.80 15.44
C PRO A 220 1.06 -24.35 14.57
N ARG A 221 0.08 -25.24 14.47
CA ARG A 221 -1.27 -25.01 13.92
C ARG A 221 -1.91 -23.74 14.46
#